data_AF-A0A2E0VFG8-F1
#
_entry.id   AF-A0A2E0VFG8-F1
#
_cell.length_a   1.000
_cell.length_b   1.000
_cell.length_c   1.000
_cell.angle_alpha   90.00
_cell.angle_beta   90.00
_cell.angle_gamma   90.00
#
_symmetry.space_group_name_H-M   'P 1'
#
loop_
_entity.id
_entity.type
_entity.pdbx_description
1 polymer ?
#
loop_
_entity_poly.entity_id
_entity_poly.type
_entity_poly.pdbx_seq_one_letter_code
_entity_poly.pdbx_strand_id
1 'polypeptide(L)'
;MGALDRRVPAAGAALLAFMGSVPVLPETAQHVFLAAIPASLVWLLRTTINHARSFEDLLRRIEHVENALNRLAGDELMGFQSSHPSRLKAVGGRTGAETVVAVLMASIILIGACAVIGWGALPHPSIALEYAGYLAIVTGYLSWLIWRWTRYRYTARSPANA
;
A
#
# COMPACT_ATOMS: atom_id res chain seq x y z
N MET A 1 10.60 1.95 12.51
CA MET A 1 9.74 0.81 12.15
C MET A 1 8.40 0.78 12.91
N GLY A 2 8.35 1.00 14.24
CA GLY A 2 7.10 0.87 15.01
C GLY A 2 5.94 1.83 14.71
N ALA A 3 6.16 2.95 14.01
CA ALA A 3 5.07 3.89 13.73
C ALA A 3 4.18 3.45 12.56
N LEU A 4 4.69 2.71 11.56
CA LEU A 4 3.96 2.43 10.32
C LEU A 4 3.32 1.04 10.30
N ASP A 5 4.00 0.04 10.87
CA ASP A 5 3.41 -1.27 11.19
C ASP A 5 2.19 -1.14 12.11
N ARG A 6 2.08 -0.04 12.87
CA ARG A 6 0.91 0.28 13.69
C ARG A 6 -0.14 1.11 12.93
N ARG A 7 0.29 2.04 12.06
CA ARG A 7 -0.63 2.94 11.33
C ARG A 7 -1.46 2.23 10.28
N VAL A 8 -0.89 1.25 9.58
CA VAL A 8 -1.61 0.54 8.52
C VAL A 8 -2.75 -0.32 9.10
N PRO A 9 -2.53 -1.16 10.13
CA PRO A 9 -3.62 -1.85 10.81
C PRO A 9 -4.60 -0.89 11.49
N ALA A 10 -4.12 0.21 12.09
CA ALA A 10 -5.01 1.19 12.73
C ALA A 10 -5.92 1.92 11.73
N ALA A 11 -5.39 2.32 10.58
CA ALA A 11 -6.18 2.92 9.51
C ALA A 11 -7.18 1.92 8.92
N GLY A 12 -6.76 0.66 8.71
CA GLY A 12 -7.66 -0.42 8.27
C GLY A 12 -8.78 -0.70 9.29
N ALA A 13 -8.44 -0.78 10.58
CA ALA A 13 -9.41 -0.99 11.66
C ALA A 13 -10.38 0.19 11.78
N ALA A 14 -9.88 1.43 11.66
CA ALA A 14 -10.73 2.61 11.64
C ALA A 14 -11.71 2.58 10.46
N LEU A 15 -11.24 2.26 9.24
CA LEU A 15 -12.09 2.15 8.06
C LEU A 15 -13.14 1.03 8.19
N LEU A 16 -12.78 -0.12 8.77
CA LEU A 16 -13.73 -1.19 9.06
C LEU A 16 -14.78 -0.78 10.11
N ALA A 17 -14.36 -0.11 11.18
CA ALA A 17 -15.26 0.40 12.21
C ALA A 17 -16.21 1.46 11.63
N PHE A 18 -15.69 2.37 10.81
CA PHE A 18 -16.51 3.36 10.10
C PHE A 18 -17.50 2.70 9.14
N MET A 19 -17.09 1.67 8.41
CA MET A 19 -17.99 0.93 7.53
C MET A 19 -19.13 0.23 8.30
N GLY A 20 -18.82 -0.37 9.45
CA GLY A 20 -19.83 -0.99 10.32
C GLY A 20 -20.85 0.01 10.89
N SER A 21 -20.51 1.30 10.94
CA SER A 21 -21.41 2.36 11.40
C SER A 21 -22.37 2.87 10.33
N VAL A 22 -22.10 2.61 9.04
CA VAL A 22 -22.89 3.12 7.90
C VAL A 22 -24.38 2.79 8.01
N PRO A 23 -24.82 1.56 8.35
CA PRO A 23 -26.25 1.24 8.42
C PRO A 23 -27.01 2.00 9.52
N VAL A 24 -26.30 2.57 10.51
CA VAL A 24 -26.89 3.23 11.69
C VAL A 24 -26.94 4.75 11.51
N LEU A 25 -26.29 5.28 10.46
CA LEU A 25 -26.25 6.71 10.18
C LEU A 25 -27.54 7.21 9.51
N PRO A 26 -27.90 8.49 9.69
CA PRO A 26 -28.92 9.14 8.88
C PRO A 26 -28.61 9.05 7.38
N GLU A 27 -29.64 8.92 6.53
CA GLU A 27 -29.49 8.72 5.07
C GLU A 27 -28.52 9.72 4.41
N THR A 28 -28.60 11.00 4.79
CA THR A 28 -27.71 12.04 4.26
C THR A 28 -26.23 11.79 4.57
N ALA A 29 -25.93 11.23 5.75
CA ALA A 29 -24.58 10.86 6.13
C ALA A 29 -24.14 9.57 5.42
N GLN A 30 -25.03 8.61 5.20
CA GLN A 30 -24.69 7.36 4.50
C GLN A 30 -24.08 7.62 3.12
N HIS A 31 -24.65 8.56 2.34
CA HIS A 31 -24.11 8.92 1.03
C HIS A 31 -22.70 9.50 1.09
N VAL A 32 -22.44 10.38 2.07
CA VAL A 32 -21.11 10.97 2.28
C VAL A 32 -20.10 9.89 2.63
N PHE A 33 -20.46 8.95 3.50
CA PHE A 33 -19.58 7.85 3.90
C PHE A 33 -19.32 6.86 2.77
N LEU A 34 -20.35 6.50 1.99
CA LEU A 34 -20.22 5.63 0.82
C LEU A 34 -19.31 6.25 -0.26
N ALA A 35 -19.28 7.57 -0.38
CA ALA A 35 -18.32 8.25 -1.25
C ALA A 35 -16.91 8.32 -0.63
N ALA A 36 -16.81 8.66 0.66
CA ALA A 36 -15.54 8.91 1.34
C ALA A 36 -14.69 7.64 1.55
N ILE A 37 -15.32 6.50 1.85
CA ILE A 37 -14.59 5.25 2.14
C ILE A 37 -13.76 4.81 0.91
N PRO A 38 -14.31 4.64 -0.31
CA PRO A 38 -13.51 4.27 -1.47
C PRO A 38 -12.40 5.28 -1.81
N ALA A 39 -12.65 6.58 -1.64
CA ALA A 39 -11.62 7.61 -1.85
C ALA A 39 -10.46 7.48 -0.84
N SER A 40 -10.77 7.19 0.42
CA SER A 40 -9.77 6.99 1.47
C SER A 40 -8.90 5.75 1.22
N LEU A 41 -9.45 4.70 0.60
CA LEU A 41 -8.70 3.50 0.20
C LEU A 41 -7.63 3.83 -0.85
N VAL A 42 -7.96 4.70 -1.80
CA VAL A 42 -6.99 5.18 -2.80
C VAL A 42 -5.80 5.86 -2.11
N TRP A 43 -6.09 6.74 -1.15
CA TRP A 43 -5.05 7.40 -0.37
C TRP A 43 -4.22 6.42 0.46
N LEU A 44 -4.87 5.47 1.14
CA LEU A 44 -4.22 4.46 1.97
C LEU A 44 -3.29 3.55 1.14
N LEU A 45 -3.76 3.04 0.01
CA LEU A 45 -2.94 2.18 -0.85
C LEU A 45 -1.77 2.95 -1.47
N ARG A 46 -2.01 4.18 -1.95
CA ARG A 46 -0.96 5.01 -2.55
C ARG A 46 0.15 5.32 -1.55
N THR A 47 -0.19 5.72 -0.33
CA THR A 47 0.78 6.00 0.73
C THR A 47 1.56 4.75 1.14
N THR A 48 0.88 3.60 1.23
CA THR A 48 1.50 2.30 1.52
C THR A 48 2.51 1.90 0.45
N ILE A 49 2.14 2.00 -0.83
CA ILE A 49 3.04 1.69 -1.97
C ILE A 49 4.26 2.61 -1.97
N ASN A 50 4.05 3.93 -1.82
CA ASN A 50 5.15 4.89 -1.81
C ASN A 50 6.12 4.62 -0.67
N HIS A 51 5.60 4.25 0.51
CA HIS A 51 6.44 3.89 1.64
C HIS A 51 7.21 2.60 1.40
N ALA A 52 6.55 1.55 0.87
CA ALA A 52 7.20 0.30 0.53
C ALA A 52 8.37 0.50 -0.46
N ARG A 53 8.18 1.35 -1.48
CA ARG A 53 9.26 1.72 -2.42
C ARG A 53 10.39 2.47 -1.73
N SER A 54 10.07 3.49 -0.92
CA SER A 54 11.09 4.26 -0.20
C SER A 54 11.91 3.39 0.75
N PHE A 55 11.29 2.38 1.36
CA PHE A 55 11.96 1.44 2.24
C PHE A 55 12.89 0.50 1.45
N GLU A 56 12.40 -0.04 0.33
CA GLU A 56 13.21 -0.87 -0.57
C GLU A 56 14.43 -0.10 -1.11
N ASP A 57 14.23 1.15 -1.55
CA ASP A 57 15.31 2.02 -2.03
C ASP A 57 16.36 2.27 -0.93
N LEU A 58 15.93 2.51 0.31
CA LEU A 58 16.81 2.73 1.46
C LEU A 58 17.64 1.48 1.77
N LEU A 59 17.01 0.30 1.80
CA LEU A 59 17.71 -0.97 2.01
C LEU A 59 18.73 -1.25 0.91
N ARG A 60 18.34 -1.04 -0.36
CA ARG A 60 19.26 -1.18 -1.49
C ARG A 60 20.44 -0.21 -1.36
N ARG A 61 20.23 1.04 -0.93
CA ARG A 61 21.33 1.99 -0.72
C ARG A 61 22.29 1.55 0.38
N ILE A 62 21.76 1.07 1.52
CA ILE A 62 22.60 0.53 2.60
C ILE A 62 23.45 -0.60 2.07
N GLU A 63 22.87 -1.54 1.32
CA GLU A 63 23.61 -2.64 0.72
C GLU A 63 24.72 -2.17 -0.24
N HIS A 64 24.47 -1.11 -1.03
CA HIS A 64 25.53 -0.53 -1.89
C HIS A 64 26.68 0.07 -1.07
N VAL A 65 26.37 0.76 0.04
CA VAL A 65 27.39 1.33 0.94
C VAL A 65 28.18 0.23 1.63
N GLU A 66 27.51 -0.81 2.14
CA GLU A 66 28.15 -1.98 2.76
C GLU A 66 29.10 -2.67 1.78
N ASN A 67 28.67 -2.89 0.53
CA ASN A 67 29.54 -3.46 -0.50
C ASN A 67 30.73 -2.58 -0.84
N ALA A 68 30.55 -1.26 -0.89
CA ALA A 68 31.64 -0.32 -1.14
C ALA A 68 32.65 -0.30 0.01
N LEU A 69 32.17 -0.34 1.27
CA LEU A 69 33.02 -0.42 2.45
C LEU A 69 33.80 -1.74 2.51
N ASN A 70 33.16 -2.88 2.22
CA ASN A 70 33.86 -4.17 2.18
C ASN A 70 34.99 -4.19 1.14
N ARG A 71 34.76 -3.59 -0.04
CA ARG A 71 35.81 -3.42 -1.06
C ARG A 71 36.97 -2.53 -0.61
N LEU A 72 36.72 -1.53 0.22
CA LEU A 72 37.74 -0.60 0.73
C LEU A 72 38.52 -1.17 1.92
N ALA A 73 37.84 -1.88 2.84
CA ALA A 73 38.42 -2.39 4.07
C ALA A 73 39.04 -3.79 3.94
N GLY A 74 38.76 -4.50 2.84
CA GLY A 74 39.12 -5.90 2.64
C GLY A 74 38.09 -6.83 3.28
N ASP A 75 37.68 -7.87 2.54
CA ASP A 75 36.61 -8.80 2.94
C ASP A 75 36.90 -9.56 4.25
N GLU A 76 38.16 -9.61 4.71
CA GLU A 76 38.58 -10.31 5.94
C GLU A 76 38.34 -9.51 7.23
N LEU A 77 38.31 -8.18 7.19
CA LEU A 77 38.22 -7.33 8.39
C LEU A 77 36.77 -7.02 8.81
N MET A 78 35.85 -7.09 7.85
CA MET A 78 34.46 -6.64 8.00
C MET A 78 33.54 -7.78 7.56
N GLY A 79 33.44 -8.83 8.38
CA GLY A 79 32.46 -9.93 8.22
C GLY A 79 30.99 -9.48 8.38
N PHE A 80 30.64 -8.30 7.89
CA PHE A 80 29.28 -7.77 7.85
C PHE A 80 28.49 -8.52 6.81
N GLN A 81 27.66 -9.50 7.22
CA GLN A 81 26.45 -10.11 6.60
C GLN A 81 26.34 -10.24 5.05
N SER A 82 27.40 -9.96 4.29
CA SER A 82 27.45 -9.74 2.85
C SER A 82 27.37 -11.04 2.07
N SER A 83 27.48 -12.17 2.76
CA SER A 83 27.49 -13.52 2.19
C SER A 83 26.18 -14.27 2.39
N HIS A 84 25.11 -13.63 2.89
CA HIS A 84 23.89 -14.37 3.21
C HIS A 84 23.16 -14.87 1.94
N PRO A 85 22.89 -16.19 1.80
CA PRO A 85 22.38 -16.80 0.56
C PRO A 85 20.96 -16.36 0.16
N SER A 86 20.25 -15.60 1.00
CA SER A 86 18.95 -15.00 0.69
C SER A 86 19.03 -13.72 -0.16
N ARG A 87 20.24 -13.22 -0.47
CA ARG A 87 20.54 -11.99 -1.22
C ARG A 87 19.80 -11.83 -2.55
N LEU A 88 19.54 -12.92 -3.26
CA LEU A 88 18.95 -12.89 -4.61
C LEU A 88 17.41 -12.85 -4.61
N LYS A 89 16.76 -13.00 -3.45
CA LYS A 89 15.29 -13.06 -3.34
C LYS A 89 14.68 -11.92 -2.51
N ALA A 90 15.40 -11.40 -1.51
CA ALA A 90 14.95 -10.26 -0.70
C ALA A 90 16.13 -9.57 0.00
N VAL A 91 16.23 -8.24 -0.11
CA VAL A 91 17.19 -7.44 0.66
C VAL A 91 16.71 -7.40 2.11
N GLY A 92 17.48 -7.96 3.05
CA GLY A 92 17.15 -7.99 4.48
C GLY A 92 15.98 -8.90 4.88
N GLY A 93 15.54 -9.81 4.01
CA GLY A 93 14.46 -10.78 4.30
C GLY A 93 13.06 -10.17 4.49
N ARG A 94 12.90 -8.86 4.33
CA ARG A 94 11.64 -8.13 4.51
C ARG A 94 11.41 -7.21 3.32
N THR A 95 10.42 -7.53 2.51
CA THR A 95 9.94 -6.63 1.46
C THR A 95 8.65 -5.96 1.94
N GLY A 96 8.44 -4.68 1.62
CA GLY A 96 7.16 -4.01 1.89
C GLY A 96 5.97 -4.61 1.14
N ALA A 97 6.18 -5.69 0.37
CA ALA A 97 5.16 -6.40 -0.41
C ALA A 97 4.08 -7.00 0.47
N GLU A 98 4.43 -7.61 1.61
CA GLU A 98 3.44 -8.20 2.53
C GLU A 98 2.46 -7.14 3.04
N THR A 99 2.97 -5.96 3.42
CA THR A 99 2.13 -4.83 3.86
C THR A 99 1.25 -4.32 2.73
N VAL A 100 1.78 -4.17 1.51
CA VAL A 100 1.01 -3.75 0.33
C VAL A 100 -0.11 -4.75 0.02
N VAL A 101 0.18 -6.06 0.08
CA VAL A 101 -0.80 -7.13 -0.15
C VAL A 101 -1.89 -7.10 0.92
N ALA A 102 -1.53 -6.95 2.19
CA ALA A 102 -2.51 -6.84 3.28
C ALA A 102 -3.46 -5.65 3.09
N VAL A 103 -2.92 -4.47 2.72
CA VAL A 103 -3.73 -3.27 2.44
C VAL A 103 -4.61 -3.46 1.20
N LEU A 104 -4.10 -4.13 0.17
CA LEU A 104 -4.88 -4.44 -1.02
C LEU A 104 -6.07 -5.35 -0.68
N MET A 105 -5.84 -6.43 0.06
CA MET A 105 -6.91 -7.35 0.48
C MET A 105 -7.96 -6.63 1.33
N ALA A 106 -7.53 -5.80 2.29
CA ALA A 106 -8.45 -4.98 3.08
C ALA A 106 -9.27 -4.03 2.19
N SER A 107 -8.63 -3.40 1.20
CA SER A 107 -9.28 -2.50 0.25
C SER A 107 -10.33 -3.23 -0.60
N ILE A 108 -10.04 -4.43 -1.08
CA ILE A 108 -10.98 -5.26 -1.85
C ILE A 108 -12.22 -5.59 -1.00
N ILE A 109 -12.01 -6.01 0.25
CA ILE A 109 -13.11 -6.33 1.18
C ILE A 109 -13.97 -5.08 1.44
N LEU A 110 -13.34 -3.94 1.73
CA LEU A 110 -14.03 -2.67 1.99
C LEU A 110 -14.83 -2.18 0.76
N ILE A 111 -14.27 -2.31 -0.45
CA ILE A 111 -14.99 -1.98 -1.69
C ILE A 111 -16.19 -2.90 -1.90
N GLY A 112 -16.01 -4.21 -1.71
CA GLY A 112 -17.10 -5.18 -1.82
C GLY A 112 -18.23 -4.89 -0.86
N ALA A 113 -17.91 -4.56 0.39
CA ALA A 113 -18.90 -4.17 1.38
C ALA A 113 -19.55 -2.81 1.06
N CYS A 114 -18.80 -1.83 0.56
CA CYS A 114 -19.35 -0.56 0.05
C CYS A 114 -20.34 -0.79 -1.11
N ALA A 115 -20.09 -1.77 -1.98
CA ALA A 115 -20.99 -2.14 -3.06
C ALA A 115 -22.29 -2.76 -2.52
N VAL A 116 -22.18 -3.71 -1.57
CA VAL A 116 -23.35 -4.37 -0.96
C VAL A 116 -24.21 -3.37 -0.20
N ILE A 117 -23.61 -2.52 0.63
CA ILE A 117 -24.36 -1.51 1.40
C ILE A 117 -24.98 -0.47 0.46
N GLY A 118 -24.22 0.03 -0.52
CA GLY A 118 -24.73 1.00 -1.48
C GLY A 118 -25.90 0.47 -2.32
N TRP A 119 -25.90 -0.81 -2.69
CA TRP A 119 -27.01 -1.41 -3.42
C TRP A 119 -28.33 -1.42 -2.64
N GLY A 120 -28.26 -1.58 -1.31
CA GLY A 120 -29.44 -1.57 -0.44
C GLY A 120 -29.85 -0.17 0.07
N ALA A 121 -28.91 0.76 0.16
CA ALA A 121 -29.13 2.07 0.79
C ALA A 121 -29.49 3.19 -0.21
N LEU A 122 -29.23 3.01 -1.52
CA LEU A 122 -29.46 4.05 -2.51
C LEU A 122 -30.92 4.00 -3.04
N PRO A 123 -31.67 5.12 -2.95
CA PRO A 123 -33.13 5.11 -3.19
C PRO A 123 -33.52 5.02 -4.67
N HIS A 124 -32.63 5.38 -5.59
CA HIS A 124 -32.91 5.43 -7.04
C HIS A 124 -31.91 4.61 -7.85
N PRO A 125 -32.37 3.87 -8.89
CA PRO A 125 -31.51 3.02 -9.71
C PRO A 125 -30.47 3.81 -10.51
N SER A 126 -30.75 5.06 -10.88
CA SER A 126 -29.78 5.95 -11.54
C SER A 126 -28.59 6.25 -10.62
N ILE A 127 -28.85 6.59 -9.35
CA ILE A 127 -27.81 6.88 -8.35
C ILE A 127 -27.01 5.61 -8.04
N ALA A 128 -27.66 4.45 -7.98
CA ALA A 128 -26.97 3.16 -7.82
C ALA A 128 -26.01 2.87 -8.99
N LEU A 129 -26.40 3.21 -10.21
CA LEU A 129 -25.56 3.01 -11.41
C LEU A 129 -24.38 4.00 -11.45
N GLU A 130 -24.60 5.26 -11.07
CA GLU A 130 -23.53 6.25 -10.89
C GLU A 130 -22.52 5.80 -9.84
N TYR A 131 -23.02 5.30 -8.70
CA TYR A 131 -22.19 4.77 -7.63
C TYR A 131 -21.42 3.51 -8.04
N ALA A 132 -22.03 2.60 -8.80
CA ALA A 132 -21.33 1.46 -9.38
C ALA A 132 -20.21 1.91 -10.35
N GLY A 133 -20.46 2.94 -11.17
CA GLY A 133 -19.45 3.57 -12.02
C GLY A 133 -18.30 4.16 -11.21
N TYR A 134 -18.59 4.85 -10.11
CA TYR A 134 -17.60 5.36 -9.17
C TYR A 134 -16.72 4.25 -8.58
N LEU A 135 -17.33 3.17 -8.08
CA LEU A 135 -16.60 2.02 -7.55
C LEU A 135 -15.73 1.34 -8.62
N ALA A 136 -16.20 1.25 -9.86
CA ALA A 136 -15.41 0.73 -10.98
C ALA A 136 -14.18 1.59 -11.27
N ILE A 137 -14.33 2.92 -11.25
CA ILE A 137 -13.20 3.86 -11.42
C ILE A 137 -12.19 3.70 -10.30
N VAL A 138 -12.64 3.65 -9.04
CA VAL A 138 -11.76 3.46 -7.88
C VAL A 138 -11.02 2.13 -7.98
N THR A 139 -11.73 1.04 -8.28
CA THR A 139 -11.14 -0.30 -8.42
C THR A 139 -10.12 -0.34 -9.56
N GLY A 140 -10.44 0.28 -10.69
CA GLY A 140 -9.51 0.42 -11.83
C GLY A 140 -8.25 1.20 -11.44
N TYR A 141 -8.39 2.28 -10.68
CA TYR A 141 -7.25 3.06 -10.22
C TYR A 141 -6.36 2.29 -9.24
N LEU A 142 -6.95 1.57 -8.27
CA LEU A 142 -6.21 0.70 -7.35
C LEU A 142 -5.45 -0.39 -8.10
N SER A 143 -6.10 -1.02 -9.09
CA SER A 143 -5.48 -2.03 -9.95
C SER A 143 -4.30 -1.46 -10.73
N TRP A 144 -4.45 -0.25 -11.27
CA TRP A 144 -3.37 0.47 -11.95
C TRP A 144 -2.20 0.80 -11.00
N LEU A 145 -2.47 1.22 -9.76
CA LEU A 145 -1.43 1.47 -8.76
C LEU A 145 -0.60 0.21 -8.46
N ILE A 146 -1.27 -0.94 -8.27
CA ILE A 146 -0.62 -2.23 -8.05
C ILE A 146 0.20 -2.64 -9.26
N TRP A 147 -0.36 -2.57 -10.46
CA TRP A 147 0.35 -2.89 -11.70
C TRP A 147 1.61 -2.01 -11.89
N ARG A 148 1.51 -0.71 -11.59
CA ARG A 148 2.65 0.20 -11.63
C ARG A 148 3.68 -0.12 -10.55
N TRP A 149 3.25 -0.62 -9.39
CA TRP A 149 4.14 -1.08 -8.33
C TRP A 149 4.88 -2.36 -8.69
N THR A 150 4.23 -3.37 -9.26
CA THR A 150 4.89 -4.61 -9.70
C THR A 150 5.91 -4.39 -10.81
N ARG A 151 5.75 -3.32 -11.60
CA ARG A 151 6.72 -2.89 -12.62
C ARG A 151 7.82 -1.95 -12.12
N TYR A 152 7.80 -1.57 -10.85
CA TYR A 152 8.83 -0.69 -10.29
C TYR A 152 10.19 -1.38 -10.30
N ARG A 153 11.21 -0.67 -10.79
CA ARG A 153 12.60 -1.12 -10.76
C ARG A 153 13.45 -0.01 -10.15
N TYR A 154 14.16 -0.32 -9.08
CA TYR A 154 15.14 0.60 -8.51
C TYR A 154 16.26 0.86 -9.52
N THR A 155 16.50 2.14 -9.81
CA THR A 155 17.65 2.57 -10.60
C THR A 155 18.59 3.32 -9.68
N ALA A 156 19.77 2.77 -9.43
CA ALA A 156 20.78 3.45 -8.64
C ALA A 156 21.17 4.76 -9.35
N ARG A 157 21.13 5.90 -8.63
CA ARG A 157 21.76 7.12 -9.14
C ARG A 157 23.27 6.91 -9.06
N SER A 158 23.94 6.91 -10.21
CA SER A 158 25.40 6.87 -10.25
C SER A 158 25.94 8.13 -9.56
N PRO A 159 26.88 7.99 -8.60
CA PRO A 159 27.48 9.14 -7.91
C PRO A 159 28.34 10.03 -8.81
N ALA A 160 28.55 9.66 -10.08
CA ALA A 160 29.39 10.41 -11.03
C ALA A 160 28.84 11.79 -11.47
N ASN A 161 27.65 12.18 -11.02
CA ASN A 161 27.01 13.46 -11.38
C ASN A 161 26.64 14.33 -10.15
N ALA A 162 27.30 14.14 -9.01
CA ALA A 162 27.12 14.95 -7.81
C ALA A 162 28.34 15.85 -7.57
#